data_AF-A0A258APZ7-F1
#
_entry.id   AF-A0A258APZ7-F1
#
_cell.length_a   1.000
_cell.length_b   1.000
_cell.length_c   1.000
_cell.angle_alpha   90.00
_cell.angle_beta   90.00
_cell.angle_gamma   90.00
#
_symmetry.space_group_name_H-M   'P 1'
#
loop_
_entity.id
_entity.type
_entity.pdbx_description
1 polymer ?
#
loop_
_entity_poly.entity_id
_entity_poly.type
_entity_poly.pdbx_seq_one_letter_code
_entity_poly.pdbx_strand_id
1 'polypeptide(L)'
;VFDVTKFEEPKQQTLAEVTGKIKEVLVGQKADEARSKAVNEARLALSEGLKAGKKIEDLVKEKKLTLEPLPDIDTANPPQEVPNGFEIAQEAAKTAVGSISRAVDFDKGTLLVYVSAKELRKRPDAVEVRKNQLNDLTNRERRSLFQAWFKKQHEAARVAIAKLG
;
A
#
# COMPACT_ATOMS: atom_id res chain seq x y z
N VAL A 1 27.07 23.16 4.15
CA VAL A 1 27.16 24.26 3.16
C VAL A 1 27.11 23.59 1.80
N PHE A 2 26.16 23.96 0.94
CA PHE A 2 26.04 23.42 -0.41
C PHE A 2 26.63 24.43 -1.38
N ASP A 3 27.74 24.09 -2.03
CA ASP A 3 28.31 24.91 -3.10
C ASP A 3 27.71 24.48 -4.44
N VAL A 4 26.98 25.39 -5.08
CA VAL A 4 26.42 25.19 -6.43
C VAL A 4 27.57 25.27 -7.43
N THR A 5 28.00 24.12 -7.94
CA THR A 5 29.16 23.99 -8.83
C THR A 5 28.87 24.23 -10.31
N LYS A 6 27.59 24.36 -10.70
CA LYS A 6 27.20 24.61 -12.09
C LYS A 6 25.81 25.22 -12.19
N PHE A 7 25.69 26.28 -12.97
CA PHE A 7 24.42 26.86 -13.40
C PHE A 7 24.17 26.37 -14.84
N GLU A 8 23.14 25.54 -15.03
CA GLU A 8 22.61 25.26 -16.37
C GLU A 8 21.41 26.18 -16.61
N GLU A 9 21.50 27.03 -17.64
CA GLU A 9 20.36 27.86 -18.04
C GLU A 9 19.21 26.97 -18.49
N PRO A 10 17.96 27.24 -18.06
CA PRO A 10 16.81 26.46 -18.46
C PRO A 10 16.64 26.55 -19.99
N LYS A 11 17.02 25.49 -20.70
CA LYS A 11 16.77 25.36 -22.13
C LYS A 11 15.26 25.37 -22.37
N GLN A 12 14.78 26.33 -23.14
CA GLN A 12 13.40 26.33 -23.64
C GLN A 12 13.18 25.06 -24.47
N GLN A 13 12.25 24.22 -24.03
CA GLN A 13 11.84 23.04 -24.81
C GLN A 13 11.17 23.52 -26.10
N THR A 14 11.46 22.85 -27.21
CA THR A 14 10.87 23.25 -28.49
C THR A 14 9.36 22.95 -28.48
N LEU A 15 8.57 23.76 -29.20
CA LEU A 15 7.11 23.54 -29.29
C LEU A 15 6.75 22.12 -29.75
N ALA A 16 7.59 21.50 -30.59
CA ALA A 16 7.42 20.12 -31.04
C ALA A 16 7.59 19.10 -29.90
N GLU A 17 8.62 19.24 -29.07
CA GLU A 17 8.87 18.37 -27.91
C GLU A 17 7.78 18.52 -26.84
N VAL A 18 7.34 19.76 -26.58
CA VAL A 18 6.26 20.03 -25.63
C VAL A 18 4.93 19.47 -26.11
N THR A 19 4.60 19.62 -27.40
CA THR A 19 3.37 19.07 -27.98
C THR A 19 3.39 17.54 -28.00
N GLY A 20 4.56 16.93 -28.26
CA GLY A 20 4.75 15.48 -28.17
C GLY A 20 4.47 14.95 -26.76
N LYS A 21 5.08 15.56 -25.75
CA LYS A 21 4.86 15.21 -24.33
C LYS A 21 3.41 15.44 -23.89
N ILE A 22 2.79 16.54 -24.29
CA ILE A 22 1.38 16.82 -23.95
C ILE A 22 0.47 15.75 -24.56
N LYS A 23 0.69 15.35 -25.82
CA LYS A 23 -0.07 14.27 -26.44
C LYS A 23 0.11 12.95 -25.69
N GLU A 24 1.34 12.60 -25.34
CA GLU A 24 1.64 11.40 -24.56
C GLU A 24 0.92 11.41 -23.20
N VAL A 25 0.99 12.53 -22.47
CA VAL A 25 0.30 12.71 -21.18
C VAL A 25 -1.22 12.62 -21.35
N LEU A 26 -1.81 13.28 -22.35
CA LEU A 26 -3.26 13.24 -22.60
C LEU A 26 -3.73 11.84 -23.01
N VAL A 27 -2.92 11.12 -23.78
CA VAL A 27 -3.22 9.71 -24.14
C VAL A 27 -3.17 8.83 -22.90
N GLY A 28 -2.16 9.01 -22.03
CA GLY A 28 -2.07 8.32 -20.74
C GLY A 28 -3.29 8.60 -19.86
N GLN A 29 -3.64 9.88 -19.67
CA GLN A 29 -4.80 10.29 -18.87
C GLN A 29 -6.11 9.68 -19.38
N LYS A 30 -6.35 9.71 -20.69
CA LYS A 30 -7.55 9.10 -21.27
C LYS A 30 -7.58 7.58 -21.09
N ALA A 31 -6.44 6.92 -21.18
CA ALA A 31 -6.35 5.48 -20.93
C ALA A 31 -6.66 5.14 -19.46
N ASP A 32 -6.17 5.95 -18.52
CA ASP A 32 -6.40 5.76 -17.08
C ASP A 32 -7.86 6.06 -16.70
N GLU A 33 -8.47 7.10 -17.26
CA GLU A 33 -9.89 7.41 -17.09
C GLU A 33 -10.79 6.29 -17.64
N ALA A 34 -10.51 5.81 -18.86
CA ALA A 34 -11.25 4.73 -19.46
C ALA A 34 -11.13 3.43 -18.64
N ARG A 35 -9.92 3.13 -18.14
CA ARG A 35 -9.67 1.98 -17.26
C ARG A 35 -10.46 2.11 -15.96
N SER A 36 -10.36 3.25 -15.29
CA SER A 36 -11.07 3.52 -14.02
C SER A 36 -12.58 3.38 -14.18
N LYS A 37 -13.12 3.89 -15.29
CA LYS A 37 -14.54 3.75 -15.61
C LYS A 37 -14.94 2.29 -15.82
N ALA A 38 -14.19 1.55 -16.64
CA ALA A 38 -14.46 0.14 -16.92
C ALA A 38 -14.42 -0.72 -15.64
N VAL A 39 -13.44 -0.48 -14.76
CA VAL A 39 -13.32 -1.22 -13.49
C VAL A 39 -14.49 -0.91 -12.55
N ASN A 40 -14.91 0.35 -12.46
CA ASN A 40 -16.05 0.74 -11.64
C ASN A 40 -17.37 0.15 -12.17
N GLU A 41 -17.59 0.16 -13.49
CA GLU A 41 -18.75 -0.46 -14.12
C GLU A 41 -18.79 -1.98 -13.89
N ALA A 42 -17.64 -2.65 -14.04
CA ALA A 42 -17.50 -4.08 -13.75
C ALA A 42 -17.82 -4.38 -12.27
N ARG A 43 -17.23 -3.61 -11.35
CA ARG A 43 -17.46 -3.75 -9.92
C ARG A 43 -18.94 -3.56 -9.55
N LEU A 44 -19.59 -2.55 -10.11
CA LEU A 44 -21.01 -2.26 -9.86
C LEU A 44 -21.88 -3.41 -10.36
N ALA A 45 -21.69 -3.85 -11.60
CA ALA A 45 -22.47 -4.93 -12.18
C ALA A 45 -22.27 -6.27 -11.45
N LEU A 46 -21.04 -6.57 -11.02
CA LEU A 46 -20.76 -7.75 -10.20
C LEU A 46 -21.43 -7.64 -8.82
N SER A 47 -21.36 -6.46 -8.19
CA SER A 47 -21.97 -6.23 -6.87
C SER A 47 -23.50 -6.37 -6.91
N GLU A 48 -24.14 -5.85 -7.96
CA GLU A 48 -25.58 -5.98 -8.18
C GLU A 48 -25.97 -7.44 -8.47
N GLY A 49 -25.20 -8.13 -9.31
CA GLY A 49 -25.39 -9.55 -9.59
C GLY A 49 -25.31 -10.43 -8.35
N LEU A 50 -24.31 -10.19 -7.50
CA LEU A 50 -24.14 -10.91 -6.23
C LEU A 50 -25.29 -10.63 -5.26
N LYS A 51 -25.75 -9.37 -5.18
CA LYS A 51 -26.96 -9.02 -4.38
C LYS A 51 -28.23 -9.70 -4.89
N ALA A 52 -28.32 -9.92 -6.19
CA ALA A 52 -29.41 -10.68 -6.81
C ALA A 52 -29.26 -12.21 -6.64
N GLY A 53 -28.22 -12.69 -5.95
CA GLY A 53 -27.99 -14.10 -5.68
C GLY A 53 -27.35 -14.88 -6.83
N LYS A 54 -26.86 -14.20 -7.89
CA LYS A 54 -26.08 -14.85 -8.94
C LYS A 54 -24.72 -15.29 -8.41
N LYS A 55 -24.19 -16.38 -8.96
CA LYS A 55 -22.85 -16.88 -8.64
C LYS A 55 -21.77 -16.04 -9.31
N ILE A 56 -20.62 -15.89 -8.64
CA ILE A 56 -19.50 -15.08 -9.16
C ILE A 56 -19.00 -15.63 -10.50
N GLU A 57 -18.98 -16.96 -10.66
CA GLU A 57 -18.52 -17.65 -11.86
C GLU A 57 -19.37 -17.34 -13.10
N ASP A 58 -20.66 -17.08 -12.92
CA ASP A 58 -21.56 -16.72 -14.01
C ASP A 58 -21.40 -15.24 -14.37
N LEU A 59 -21.27 -14.38 -13.36
CA LEU A 59 -21.11 -12.94 -13.55
C LEU A 59 -19.79 -12.57 -14.24
N VAL A 60 -18.68 -13.23 -13.88
CA VAL A 60 -17.39 -13.01 -14.54
C VAL A 60 -17.42 -13.45 -16.00
N LYS A 61 -18.12 -14.54 -16.34
CA LYS A 61 -18.33 -14.98 -17.74
C LYS A 61 -19.18 -13.98 -18.51
N GLU A 62 -20.29 -13.51 -17.95
CA GLU A 62 -21.15 -12.48 -18.56
C GLU A 62 -20.35 -11.20 -18.88
N LYS A 63 -19.41 -10.82 -17.99
CA LYS A 63 -18.57 -9.64 -18.14
C LYS A 63 -17.23 -9.87 -18.84
N LYS A 64 -16.98 -11.09 -19.34
CA LYS A 64 -15.73 -11.49 -19.99
C LYS A 64 -14.49 -11.20 -19.14
N LEU A 65 -14.62 -11.35 -17.82
CA LEU A 65 -13.55 -11.20 -16.85
C LEU A 65 -12.91 -12.55 -16.56
N THR A 66 -11.60 -12.54 -16.30
CA THR A 66 -10.87 -13.72 -15.84
C THR A 66 -11.03 -13.86 -14.33
N LEU A 67 -11.45 -15.05 -13.88
CA LEU A 67 -11.51 -15.41 -12.48
C LEU A 67 -10.32 -16.31 -12.15
N GLU A 68 -9.44 -15.82 -11.27
CA GLU A 68 -8.28 -16.56 -10.79
C GLU A 68 -8.47 -16.90 -9.31
N PRO A 69 -8.45 -18.19 -8.93
CA PRO A 69 -8.51 -18.57 -7.53
C PRO A 69 -7.19 -18.24 -6.85
N LEU A 70 -7.25 -17.49 -5.75
CA LEU A 70 -6.09 -17.21 -4.92
C LEU A 70 -5.99 -18.23 -3.78
N PRO A 71 -4.76 -18.60 -3.36
CA PRO A 71 -4.56 -19.40 -2.16
C PRO A 71 -5.06 -18.64 -0.92
N ASP A 72 -5.15 -19.33 0.21
CA ASP A 72 -5.45 -18.70 1.50
C ASP A 72 -4.51 -17.50 1.74
N ILE A 73 -5.09 -16.33 1.96
CA ILE A 73 -4.35 -15.09 2.19
C ILE A 73 -4.38 -14.74 3.67
N ASP A 74 -3.20 -14.55 4.27
CA ASP A 74 -3.05 -13.98 5.60
C ASP A 74 -2.51 -12.55 5.51
N THR A 75 -3.22 -11.59 6.11
CA THR A 75 -2.73 -10.21 6.22
C THR A 75 -1.39 -10.05 6.95
N ALA A 76 -1.08 -10.95 7.89
CA ALA A 76 0.18 -10.92 8.62
C ALA A 76 1.33 -11.54 7.81
N ASN A 77 1.02 -12.53 7.00
CA ASN A 77 1.96 -13.26 6.15
C ASN A 77 1.37 -13.42 4.74
N PRO A 78 1.31 -12.35 3.94
CA PRO A 78 0.73 -12.42 2.61
C PRO A 78 1.55 -13.37 1.72
N PRO A 79 0.92 -14.15 0.84
CA PRO A 79 1.62 -15.04 -0.07
C PRO A 79 2.60 -14.24 -0.95
N GLN A 80 3.89 -14.60 -0.91
CA GLN A 80 4.93 -13.92 -1.72
C GLN A 80 4.91 -14.34 -3.19
N GLU A 81 4.32 -15.50 -3.48
CA GLU A 81 4.20 -16.03 -4.85
C GLU A 81 3.09 -15.34 -5.64
N VAL A 82 2.16 -14.66 -4.95
CA VAL A 82 1.07 -13.91 -5.58
C VAL A 82 1.55 -12.48 -5.88
N PRO A 83 1.56 -12.05 -7.14
CA PRO A 83 1.84 -10.65 -7.49
C PRO A 83 0.91 -9.71 -6.72
N ASN A 84 1.48 -8.68 -6.09
CA ASN A 84 0.74 -7.72 -5.26
C ASN A 84 -0.04 -8.39 -4.11
N GLY A 85 0.44 -9.54 -3.61
CA GLY A 85 -0.21 -10.31 -2.54
C GLY A 85 -0.46 -9.50 -1.27
N PHE A 86 0.39 -8.51 -0.97
CA PHE A 86 0.20 -7.60 0.17
C PHE A 86 -1.02 -6.67 -0.03
N GLU A 87 -1.11 -6.00 -1.18
CA GLU A 87 -2.21 -5.10 -1.51
C GLU A 87 -3.54 -5.87 -1.59
N ILE A 88 -3.51 -7.04 -2.22
CA ILE A 88 -4.66 -7.96 -2.29
C ILE A 88 -5.09 -8.36 -0.87
N ALA A 89 -4.16 -8.77 0.00
CA ALA A 89 -4.45 -9.13 1.38
C ALA A 89 -5.10 -7.98 2.15
N GLN A 90 -4.58 -6.77 2.01
CA GLN A 90 -5.14 -5.59 2.67
C GLN A 90 -6.56 -5.26 2.19
N GLU A 91 -6.80 -5.31 0.88
CA GLU A 91 -8.13 -4.99 0.34
C GLU A 91 -9.14 -6.10 0.63
N ALA A 92 -8.73 -7.37 0.58
CA ALA A 92 -9.54 -8.50 1.03
C ALA A 92 -9.92 -8.34 2.52
N ALA A 93 -8.99 -7.92 3.38
CA ALA A 93 -9.24 -7.71 4.80
C ALA A 93 -10.28 -6.61 5.08
N LYS A 94 -10.35 -5.57 4.24
CA LYS A 94 -11.34 -4.48 4.35
C LYS A 94 -12.69 -4.83 3.72
N THR A 95 -12.73 -5.81 2.81
CA THR A 95 -13.92 -6.17 2.03
C THR A 95 -14.80 -7.19 2.76
N ALA A 96 -16.12 -7.02 2.78
CA ALA A 96 -17.02 -7.99 3.41
C ALA A 96 -17.06 -9.34 2.67
N VAL A 97 -17.36 -10.43 3.38
CA VAL A 97 -17.59 -11.74 2.77
C VAL A 97 -18.76 -11.66 1.78
N GLY A 98 -18.62 -12.32 0.63
CA GLY A 98 -19.57 -12.28 -0.48
C GLY A 98 -19.57 -10.96 -1.26
N SER A 99 -18.62 -10.06 -1.01
CA SER A 99 -18.53 -8.75 -1.68
C SER A 99 -17.27 -8.60 -2.51
N ILE A 100 -17.26 -7.55 -3.34
CA ILE A 100 -16.12 -7.18 -4.18
C ILE A 100 -15.40 -5.94 -3.65
N SER A 101 -14.07 -6.01 -3.63
CA SER A 101 -13.18 -4.96 -3.16
C SER A 101 -13.21 -3.73 -4.08
N ARG A 102 -12.46 -2.70 -3.67
CA ARG A 102 -12.07 -1.63 -4.59
C ARG A 102 -11.05 -2.16 -5.60
N ALA A 103 -10.84 -1.38 -6.66
CA ALA A 103 -9.78 -1.58 -7.62
C ALA A 103 -8.42 -1.68 -6.91
N VAL A 104 -7.66 -2.72 -7.23
CA VAL A 104 -6.24 -2.85 -6.85
C VAL A 104 -5.43 -2.71 -8.12
N ASP A 105 -4.64 -1.65 -8.20
CA ASP A 105 -3.73 -1.46 -9.32
C ASP A 105 -2.51 -2.38 -9.17
N PHE A 106 -2.08 -2.95 -10.29
CA PHE A 106 -0.90 -3.78 -10.39
C PHE A 106 -0.13 -3.49 -11.69
N ASP A 107 1.12 -3.92 -11.76
CA ASP A 107 2.04 -3.52 -12.84
C ASP A 107 1.51 -3.79 -14.27
N LYS A 108 0.61 -4.75 -14.44
CA LYS A 108 0.03 -5.09 -15.75
C LYS A 108 -1.45 -4.72 -15.90
N GLY A 109 -2.07 -4.04 -14.92
CA GLY A 109 -3.47 -3.64 -15.02
C GLY A 109 -4.13 -3.32 -13.69
N THR A 110 -5.43 -3.57 -13.60
CA THR A 110 -6.22 -3.37 -12.38
C THR A 110 -7.04 -4.63 -12.13
N LEU A 111 -7.07 -5.09 -10.87
CA LEU A 111 -7.82 -6.27 -10.46
C LEU A 111 -8.89 -5.93 -9.42
N LEU A 112 -9.89 -6.81 -9.29
CA LEU A 112 -10.94 -6.77 -8.30
C LEU A 112 -10.91 -8.06 -7.49
N VAL A 113 -11.02 -7.95 -6.16
CA VAL A 113 -10.98 -9.10 -5.25
C VAL A 113 -12.39 -9.43 -4.79
N TYR A 114 -12.84 -10.66 -5.09
CA TYR A 114 -14.05 -11.23 -4.50
C TYR A 114 -13.68 -12.02 -3.24
N VAL A 115 -14.28 -11.68 -2.10
CA VAL A 115 -14.02 -12.38 -0.84
C VAL A 115 -15.06 -13.49 -0.66
N SER A 116 -14.67 -14.73 -0.88
CA SER A 116 -15.55 -15.89 -0.70
C SER A 116 -15.81 -16.23 0.78
N ALA A 117 -14.77 -16.15 1.61
CA ALA A 117 -14.83 -16.48 3.03
C ALA A 117 -13.80 -15.69 3.84
N LYS A 118 -14.03 -15.57 5.16
CA LYS A 118 -13.06 -15.05 6.13
C LYS A 118 -13.08 -15.91 7.36
N GLU A 119 -11.90 -16.40 7.75
CA GLU A 119 -11.70 -17.17 8.96
C GLU A 119 -10.85 -16.39 9.95
N LEU A 120 -11.33 -16.26 11.18
CA LEU A 120 -10.53 -15.69 12.27
C LEU A 120 -9.63 -16.79 12.84
N ARG A 121 -8.43 -16.96 12.27
CA ARG A 121 -7.45 -17.91 12.79
C ARG A 121 -6.73 -17.29 14.00
N LYS A 122 -6.59 -18.06 15.09
CA LYS A 122 -5.68 -17.68 16.17
C LYS A 122 -4.26 -17.73 15.62
N ARG A 123 -3.55 -16.61 15.67
CA ARG A 123 -2.14 -16.56 15.32
C ARG A 123 -1.35 -17.55 16.18
N PRO A 124 -0.66 -18.53 15.59
CA PRO A 124 0.13 -19.50 16.37
C PRO A 124 1.27 -18.81 17.14
N ASP A 125 1.73 -17.65 16.68
CA ASP A 125 2.81 -16.84 17.25
C ASP A 125 2.31 -15.71 18.18
N ALA A 126 1.02 -15.65 18.53
CA ALA A 126 0.44 -14.53 19.27
C ALA A 126 1.15 -14.22 20.61
N VAL A 127 1.66 -15.26 21.29
CA VAL A 127 2.42 -15.12 22.55
C VAL A 127 3.76 -14.44 22.30
N GLU A 128 4.48 -14.85 21.27
CA GLU A 128 5.80 -14.29 20.94
C GLU A 128 5.67 -12.85 20.43
N VAL A 129 4.63 -12.56 19.64
CA VAL A 129 4.32 -11.20 19.17
C VAL A 129 4.05 -10.28 20.34
N ARG A 130 3.23 -10.71 21.31
CA ARG A 130 2.95 -9.92 22.52
C ARG A 130 4.21 -9.67 23.33
N LYS A 131 5.08 -10.69 23.46
CA LYS A 131 6.37 -10.56 24.14
C LYS A 131 7.30 -9.57 23.44
N ASN A 132 7.40 -9.63 22.12
CA ASN A 132 8.18 -8.69 21.32
C ASN A 132 7.67 -7.26 21.43
N GLN A 133 6.35 -7.05 21.37
CA GLN A 133 5.73 -5.73 21.56
C GLN A 133 6.02 -5.17 22.96
N LEU A 134 5.94 -5.99 24.01
CA LEU A 134 6.28 -5.58 25.37
C LEU A 134 7.76 -5.20 25.47
N ASN A 135 8.65 -6.01 24.90
CA ASN A 135 10.09 -5.72 24.87
C ASN A 135 10.38 -4.39 24.16
N ASP A 136 9.74 -4.11 23.03
CA ASP A 136 9.91 -2.87 22.28
C ASP A 136 9.47 -1.65 23.09
N LEU A 137 8.32 -1.73 23.76
CA LEU A 137 7.81 -0.67 24.63
C LEU A 137 8.74 -0.44 25.82
N THR A 138 9.11 -1.51 26.53
CA THR A 138 10.04 -1.43 27.67
C THR A 138 11.40 -0.85 27.25
N ASN A 139 11.92 -1.21 26.07
CA ASN A 139 13.18 -0.67 25.58
C ASN A 139 13.08 0.82 25.21
N ARG A 140 11.95 1.27 24.65
CA ARG A 140 11.69 2.70 24.42
C ARG A 140 11.61 3.47 25.73
N GLU A 141 10.90 2.95 26.72
CA GLU A 141 10.79 3.57 28.05
C GLU A 141 12.15 3.65 28.75
N ARG A 142 12.93 2.56 28.75
CA ARG A 142 14.28 2.54 29.33
C ARG A 142 15.20 3.56 28.67
N ARG A 143 15.18 3.67 27.33
CA ARG A 143 15.96 4.69 26.61
C ARG A 143 15.52 6.10 26.98
N SER A 144 14.22 6.35 27.06
CA SER A 144 13.67 7.66 27.44
C SER A 144 14.09 8.04 28.87
N LEU A 145 13.95 7.12 29.82
CA LEU A 145 14.37 7.32 31.22
C LEU A 145 15.88 7.56 31.33
N PHE A 146 16.69 6.76 30.61
CA PHE A 146 18.14 6.96 30.56
C PHE A 146 18.51 8.32 29.99
N GLN A 147 17.91 8.74 28.88
CA GLN A 147 18.16 10.06 28.28
C GLN A 147 17.77 11.20 29.22
N ALA A 148 16.62 11.09 29.90
CA ALA A 148 16.19 12.09 30.88
C ALA A 148 17.14 12.17 32.09
N TRP A 149 17.55 11.01 32.62
CA TRP A 149 18.54 10.94 33.71
C TRP A 149 19.91 11.49 33.28
N PHE A 150 20.40 11.08 32.11
CA PHE A 150 21.68 11.50 31.58
C PHE A 150 21.70 13.00 31.33
N LYS A 151 20.63 13.57 30.75
CA LYS A 151 20.48 15.00 30.57
C LYS A 151 20.56 15.76 31.90
N LYS A 152 19.84 15.29 32.94
CA LYS A 152 19.89 15.89 34.28
C LYS A 152 21.30 15.84 34.88
N GLN A 153 22.01 14.72 34.72
CA GLN A 153 23.39 14.61 35.20
C GLN A 153 24.37 15.48 34.41
N HIS A 154 24.22 15.54 33.09
CA HIS A 154 25.02 16.39 32.24
C HIS A 154 24.83 17.88 32.56
N GLU A 155 23.59 18.32 32.79
CA GLU A 155 23.28 19.69 33.24
C GLU A 155 23.87 19.98 34.63
N ALA A 156 23.76 19.04 35.57
CA ALA A 156 24.33 19.16 36.90
C ALA A 156 25.87 19.20 36.89
N ALA A 157 26.51 18.47 35.97
CA ALA A 157 27.96 18.40 35.86
C ALA A 157 28.60 19.67 35.30
N ARG A 158 27.83 20.64 34.76
CA ARG A 158 28.32 21.91 34.18
C ARG A 158 29.63 21.73 33.41
N VAL A 159 29.67 20.74 32.51
CA VAL A 159 30.88 20.46 31.72
C VAL A 159 31.14 21.66 30.80
N ALA A 160 32.02 22.55 31.25
CA ALA A 160 32.57 23.60 30.43
C ALA A 160 33.49 22.92 29.42
N ILE A 161 32.98 22.69 28.21
CA ILE A 161 33.82 22.31 27.08
C ILE A 161 34.70 23.53 26.78
N ALA A 162 35.87 23.56 27.40
CA ALA A 162 36.94 24.46 27.02
C ALA A 162 37.33 24.08 25.58
N LYS A 163 36.98 24.95 24.63
CA LYS A 163 37.54 24.90 23.27
C LYS A 163 39.05 25.04 23.41
N LEU A 164 39.76 23.93 23.21
CA LEU A 164 41.20 23.96 22.97
C LEU A 164 41.43 24.73 21.67
N GLY A 165 42.15 25.85 21.80
CA GLY A 165 42.64 26.67 20.68
C GLY A 165 43.82 26.04 19.97
#